data_AF-A0A7Y5QJ97-F1
#
_entry.id   AF-A0A7Y5QJ97-F1
#
_cell.length_a   1.000
_cell.length_b   1.000
_cell.length_c   1.000
_cell.angle_alpha   90.00
_cell.angle_beta   90.00
_cell.angle_gamma   90.00
#
_symmetry.space_group_name_H-M   'P 1'
#
loop_
_entity.id
_entity.type
_entity.pdbx_description
1 polymer ?
#
loop_
_entity_poly.entity_id
_entity_poly.type
_entity_poly.pdbx_seq_one_letter_code
_entity_poly.pdbx_strand_id
1 'polypeptide(L)'
;MTGEGERARERVEAVYRSDSRRVLATLIRLLGDFGLAEEALQDAFVAALERWPSDGIPANPRAWLVSAGRFKAMDRLRRRARFDDALAPALRRL
;
A
#
# COMPACT_ATOMS: atom_id res chain seq x y z
N MET A 1 -1.62 -13.00 24.99
CA MET A 1 -1.67 -11.88 24.02
C MET A 1 -1.12 -12.24 22.63
N THR A 2 -0.40 -13.36 22.44
CA THR A 2 0.14 -13.81 21.14
C THR A 2 -0.90 -14.29 20.13
N GLY A 3 -2.11 -14.66 20.56
CA GLY A 3 -3.12 -15.23 19.68
C GLY A 3 -3.79 -14.23 18.70
N GLU A 4 -3.84 -12.94 19.03
CA GLU A 4 -4.55 -11.97 18.18
C GLU A 4 -3.72 -11.55 16.97
N GLY A 5 -2.42 -11.33 17.18
CA GLY A 5 -1.48 -11.05 16.10
C GLY A 5 -1.32 -12.23 15.14
N GLU A 6 -1.35 -13.45 15.64
CA GLU A 6 -1.31 -14.65 14.79
C GLU A 6 -2.56 -14.75 13.91
N ARG A 7 -3.76 -14.58 14.49
CA ARG A 7 -5.01 -14.55 13.71
C ARG A 7 -5.02 -13.44 12.66
N ALA A 8 -4.45 -12.28 12.96
CA ALA A 8 -4.32 -11.18 12.00
C ALA A 8 -3.40 -11.57 10.83
N ARG A 9 -2.26 -12.24 11.10
CA ARG A 9 -1.35 -12.73 10.05
C ARG A 9 -1.98 -13.80 9.18
N GLU A 10 -2.64 -14.79 9.78
CA GLU A 10 -3.41 -15.81 9.05
C GLU A 10 -4.47 -15.16 8.15
N ARG A 11 -5.13 -14.11 8.65
CA ARG A 11 -6.11 -13.38 7.85
C ARG A 11 -5.49 -12.61 6.70
N VAL A 12 -4.35 -11.95 6.91
CA VAL A 12 -3.61 -11.29 5.84
C VAL A 12 -3.23 -12.30 4.77
N GLU A 13 -2.70 -13.46 5.15
CA GLU A 13 -2.32 -14.51 4.20
C GLU A 13 -3.52 -15.02 3.41
N ALA A 14 -4.65 -15.27 4.07
CA ALA A 14 -5.88 -15.68 3.40
C ALA A 14 -6.34 -14.64 2.36
N VAL A 15 -6.34 -13.35 2.73
CA VAL A 15 -6.70 -12.24 1.83
C VAL A 15 -5.69 -12.08 0.70
N TYR A 16 -4.39 -12.29 0.97
CA TYR A 16 -3.35 -12.27 -0.05
C TYR A 16 -3.63 -13.34 -1.11
N ARG A 17 -3.93 -14.58 -0.71
CA ARG A 17 -4.24 -15.65 -1.66
C ARG A 17 -5.54 -15.40 -2.43
N SER A 18 -6.58 -14.85 -1.78
CA SER A 18 -7.90 -14.68 -2.41
C SER A 18 -8.05 -13.42 -3.26
N ASP A 19 -7.48 -12.29 -2.85
CA ASP A 19 -7.85 -10.97 -3.36
C ASP A 19 -6.71 -10.16 -3.96
N SER A 20 -5.44 -10.55 -3.80
CA SER A 20 -4.28 -9.78 -4.31
C SER A 20 -4.39 -9.39 -5.78
N ARG A 21 -4.77 -10.34 -6.66
CA ARG A 21 -4.97 -10.05 -8.10
C ARG A 21 -6.09 -9.04 -8.37
N ARG A 22 -7.18 -9.08 -7.59
CA ARG A 22 -8.31 -8.15 -7.74
C ARG A 22 -7.97 -6.76 -7.22
N VAL A 23 -7.22 -6.69 -6.11
CA VAL A 23 -6.68 -5.42 -5.59
C VAL A 23 -5.72 -4.81 -6.59
N LEU A 24 -4.76 -5.59 -7.11
CA LEU A 24 -3.80 -5.15 -8.11
C LEU A 24 -4.50 -4.61 -9.37
N ALA A 25 -5.45 -5.36 -9.94
CA ALA A 25 -6.21 -4.92 -11.12
C ALA A 25 -6.95 -3.59 -10.87
N THR A 26 -7.46 -3.40 -9.65
CA THR A 26 -8.10 -2.14 -9.27
C THR A 26 -7.08 -1.01 -9.16
N LEU A 27 -5.93 -1.26 -8.53
CA LEU A 27 -4.86 -0.27 -8.41
C LEU A 27 -4.27 0.11 -9.77
N ILE A 28 -4.04 -0.83 -10.67
CA ILE A 28 -3.60 -0.56 -12.05
C ILE A 28 -4.57 0.42 -12.73
N ARG A 29 -5.88 0.17 -12.62
CA ARG A 29 -6.90 1.05 -13.22
C ARG A 29 -6.98 2.43 -12.57
N LEU A 30 -6.68 2.53 -11.27
CA LEU A 30 -6.71 3.81 -10.54
C LEU A 30 -5.43 4.63 -10.72
N LEU A 31 -4.29 3.97 -10.88
CA LEU A 31 -2.96 4.61 -10.89
C LEU A 31 -2.40 4.78 -12.31
N GLY A 32 -2.90 4.01 -13.29
CA GLY A 32 -2.50 4.09 -14.69
C GLY A 32 -1.11 3.52 -14.99
N ASP A 33 -0.43 2.95 -13.99
CA ASP A 33 0.91 2.40 -14.09
C ASP A 33 1.00 1.06 -13.35
N PHE A 34 1.53 0.03 -14.01
CA PHE A 34 1.62 -1.32 -13.46
C PHE A 34 2.64 -1.41 -12.32
N GLY A 35 3.83 -0.83 -12.49
CA GLY A 35 4.89 -0.89 -11.50
C GLY A 35 4.49 -0.15 -10.22
N LEU A 36 3.91 1.05 -10.37
CA LEU A 36 3.37 1.81 -9.24
C LEU A 36 2.24 1.05 -8.53
N ALA A 37 1.41 0.31 -9.27
CA ALA A 37 0.35 -0.50 -8.69
C ALA A 37 0.88 -1.73 -7.93
N GLU A 38 1.94 -2.38 -8.41
CA GLU A 38 2.60 -3.47 -7.68
C GLU A 38 3.23 -2.99 -6.38
N GLU A 39 3.98 -1.88 -6.42
CA GLU A 39 4.54 -1.26 -5.21
C GLU A 39 3.41 -0.88 -4.23
N ALA A 40 2.34 -0.26 -4.72
CA ALA A 40 1.18 0.12 -3.90
C ALA A 40 0.47 -1.09 -3.27
N LEU A 41 0.37 -2.21 -3.99
CA LEU A 41 -0.20 -3.45 -3.47
C LEU A 41 0.64 -3.99 -2.31
N GLN A 42 1.96 -4.03 -2.49
CA GLN A 42 2.90 -4.50 -1.47
C GLN A 42 2.83 -3.62 -0.22
N ASP A 43 2.88 -2.30 -0.38
CA ASP A 43 2.74 -1.33 0.72
C ASP A 43 1.41 -1.48 1.46
N ALA A 44 0.32 -1.79 0.76
CA ALA A 44 -0.98 -2.03 1.38
C ALA A 44 -0.98 -3.28 2.26
N PHE A 45 -0.34 -4.37 1.82
CA PHE A 45 -0.21 -5.59 2.62
C PHE A 45 0.74 -5.42 3.80
N VAL A 46 1.83 -4.66 3.63
CA VAL A 46 2.70 -4.26 4.76
C VAL A 46 1.89 -3.48 5.79
N ALA A 47 1.11 -2.49 5.36
CA ALA A 47 0.25 -1.73 6.27
C ALA A 47 -0.80 -2.62 6.96
N ALA A 48 -1.33 -3.65 6.30
CA ALA A 48 -2.24 -4.60 6.91
C ALA A 48 -1.55 -5.42 8.02
N LEU A 49 -0.34 -5.93 7.76
CA LEU A 49 0.46 -6.67 8.74
C LEU A 49 0.82 -5.82 9.97
N GLU A 50 1.06 -4.52 9.78
CA GLU A 50 1.36 -3.58 10.86
C GLU A 50 0.13 -3.19 11.67
N ARG A 51 -1.01 -2.94 11.01
CA ARG A 51 -2.19 -2.29 11.63
C ARG A 51 -3.25 -3.27 12.12
N TRP A 52 -3.52 -4.35 11.40
CA TRP A 52 -4.61 -5.26 11.77
C TRP A 52 -4.42 -5.96 13.12
N PRO A 53 -3.19 -6.29 13.58
CA PRO A 53 -3.00 -6.85 14.91
C PRO A 53 -3.47 -5.94 16.06
N SER A 54 -3.36 -4.62 15.91
CA SER A 54 -3.76 -3.63 16.93
C SER A 54 -5.15 -3.06 16.71
N ASP A 55 -5.48 -2.74 15.45
CA ASP A 55 -6.68 -1.99 15.09
C ASP A 55 -7.86 -2.92 14.75
N GLY A 56 -7.59 -4.23 14.64
CA GLY A 56 -8.53 -5.22 14.17
C GLY A 56 -8.58 -5.32 12.64
N ILE A 57 -9.17 -6.41 12.16
CA ILE A 57 -9.35 -6.66 10.72
C ILE A 57 -10.57 -5.86 10.24
N PRO A 58 -10.44 -5.05 9.17
CA PRO A 58 -11.57 -4.33 8.58
C PRO A 58 -12.68 -5.26 8.10
N ALA A 59 -13.94 -4.83 8.19
CA ALA A 59 -15.09 -5.59 7.68
C ALA A 59 -14.98 -5.92 6.18
N ASN A 60 -14.32 -5.05 5.40
CA ASN A 60 -13.99 -5.28 3.99
C ASN A 60 -12.49 -5.11 3.74
N PRO A 61 -11.69 -6.19 3.92
CA PRO A 61 -10.24 -6.15 3.75
C PRO A 61 -9.80 -5.69 2.36
N ARG A 62 -10.49 -6.15 1.30
CA ARG A 62 -10.16 -5.79 -0.08
C ARG A 62 -10.29 -4.29 -0.35
N ALA A 63 -11.42 -3.69 0.06
CA ALA A 63 -11.64 -2.25 -0.12
C ALA A 63 -10.64 -1.41 0.71
N TRP A 64 -10.30 -1.89 1.91
CA TRP A 64 -9.28 -1.29 2.74
C TRP A 64 -7.91 -1.32 2.05
N LEU A 65 -7.49 -2.46 1.48
CA LEU A 65 -6.22 -2.61 0.77
C LEU A 65 -6.12 -1.68 -0.45
N VAL A 66 -7.19 -1.54 -1.24
CA VAL A 66 -7.21 -0.59 -2.38
C VAL A 66 -7.00 0.85 -1.88
N SER A 67 -7.68 1.24 -0.81
CA SER A 67 -7.56 2.58 -0.23
C SER A 67 -6.16 2.84 0.34
N ALA A 68 -5.64 1.88 1.11
CA ALA A 68 -4.30 1.95 1.69
C ALA A 68 -3.21 2.03 0.60
N GLY A 69 -3.29 1.18 -0.41
CA GLY A 69 -2.34 1.18 -1.54
C GLY A 69 -2.38 2.49 -2.31
N ARG A 70 -3.58 3.01 -2.64
CA ARG A 70 -3.71 4.32 -3.28
C ARG A 70 -3.11 5.44 -2.44
N PHE A 71 -3.36 5.44 -1.13
CA PHE A 71 -2.79 6.48 -0.24
C PHE A 71 -1.26 6.42 -0.21
N LYS A 72 -0.68 5.22 -0.09
CA LYS A 72 0.78 5.01 -0.09
C LYS A 72 1.42 5.43 -1.42
N ALA A 73 0.79 5.10 -2.55
CA ALA A 73 1.24 5.56 -3.87
C ALA A 73 1.25 7.10 -3.96
N MET A 74 0.17 7.76 -3.51
CA MET A 74 0.10 9.22 -3.52
C MET A 74 1.13 9.87 -2.59
N ASP A 75 1.37 9.29 -1.42
CA ASP A 75 2.41 9.76 -0.51
C ASP A 75 3.80 9.67 -1.15
N ARG A 76 4.11 8.56 -1.82
CA ARG A 76 5.37 8.35 -2.55
C ARG A 76 5.56 9.36 -3.68
N LEU A 77 4.53 9.58 -4.50
CA LEU A 77 4.57 10.59 -5.57
C LEU A 77 4.79 12.00 -5.01
N ARG A 78 4.12 12.34 -3.91
CA ARG A 78 4.32 13.62 -3.21
C ARG A 78 5.73 13.76 -2.64
N ARG A 79 6.30 12.68 -2.08
CA ARG A 79 7.69 12.69 -1.61
C ARG A 79 8.67 12.87 -2.77
N ARG A 80 8.49 12.14 -3.87
CA ARG A 80 9.31 12.28 -5.09
C ARG A 80 9.31 13.72 -5.60
N ALA A 81 8.14 14.32 -5.78
CA ALA A 81 8.00 15.70 -6.23
C ALA A 81 8.75 16.69 -5.33
N ARG A 82 8.65 16.54 -4.00
CA ARG A 82 9.39 17.38 -3.05
C ARG A 82 10.91 17.20 -3.16
N PHE A 83 11.38 15.97 -3.37
CA PHE A 83 12.81 15.72 -3.60
C PHE A 83 13.29 16.38 -4.90
N ASP A 84 12.53 16.27 -5.98
CA ASP A 84 12.87 16.87 -7.27
C ASP A 84 12.89 18.41 -7.17
N ASP A 85 11.90 19.02 -6.50
CA ASP A 85 11.85 20.46 -6.21
C ASP A 85 13.05 20.92 -5.38
N ALA A 86 13.47 20.14 -4.38
CA ALA A 86 14.61 20.46 -3.54
C ALA A 86 15.96 20.36 -4.30
N LEU A 87 16.05 19.48 -5.30
CA LEU A 87 17.24 19.32 -6.13
C LEU A 87 17.35 20.34 -7.28
N ALA A 88 16.22 20.89 -7.73
CA ALA A 88 16.19 21.83 -8.86
C ALA A 88 17.10 23.08 -8.72
N PRO A 89 17.31 23.67 -7.52
CA PRO A 89 18.28 24.75 -7.33
C PRO A 89 19.74 24.27 -7.35
N ALA A 90 20.02 23.03 -6.95
CA ALA A 90 21.36 22.47 -6.92
C ALA A 90 21.86 22.12 -8.33
N LEU A 91 20.98 21.57 -9.17
CA LEU A 91 21.29 21.23 -10.56
C LEU A 91 21.54 22.45 -11.45
N ARG A 92 20.94 23.61 -11.13
CA ARG A 92 21.17 24.87 -11.88
C ARG A 92 22.54 25.50 -11.64
N ARG A 93 23.33 25.00 -10.68
CA ARG A 93 24.65 25.53 -10.31
C ARG A 93 25.81 24.73 -10.94
N LEU A 94 25.49 23.71 -11.72
CA LEU A 94 26.42 22.90 -12.51
C LEU A 94 26.35 23.32 -13.98
#